data_AF-A0A7W7CBM3-F1
#
_entry.id   AF-A0A7W7CBM3-F1
#
_cell.length_a   1.000
_cell.length_b   1.000
_cell.length_c   1.000
_cell.angle_alpha   90.00
_cell.angle_beta   90.00
_cell.angle_gamma   90.00
#
_symmetry.space_group_name_H-M   'P 1'
#
loop_
_entity.id
_entity.type
_entity.pdbx_description
1 polymer ?
#
loop_
_entity_poly.entity_id
_entity_poly.type
_entity_poly.pdbx_seq_one_letter_code
_entity_poly.pdbx_strand_id
1 'polypeptide(L)'
;MQDIPAPRRTGRWPFRRGSPPPLAETLWRIRVTVPDTPGALARLTARLGRLRVNILALDVHPLAEGAVDELVIRAPADLAENTLVNALIEGGGGDVRVAPAAVSALADEPTRAVLLATWLAEDPDDLPRVLHQLLSGAELSWVEHEHTEALDGGSLRLRHPDGGTFLAERPGLAFTPAEFARARAMITLAHRLPPPPGRMVQLGERTAVLRRARPQDLDGLLDLHARCSPETLRRRYLGAPQTSRRALRTLVSRWSTHTLLALCDTEVVGTGSVFWDGDSAEVAFLVRDDWQNRGLGRELLRRLVDTAVAGQVRSICLHTYADNTAVLHLARLLGHPVRRSIADGVLTLELAPAAAVTR
;
A
#
# COMPACT_ATOMS: atom_id res chain seq x y z
N MET A 1 42.59 -15.44 33.68
CA MET A 1 41.80 -14.83 32.59
C MET A 1 40.79 -15.88 32.17
N GLN A 2 39.53 -15.66 32.49
CA GLN A 2 38.47 -16.67 32.52
C GLN A 2 38.00 -17.05 31.11
N ASP A 3 37.93 -18.35 30.83
CA ASP A 3 37.24 -18.92 29.67
C ASP A 3 35.72 -18.71 29.81
N ILE A 4 35.12 -18.00 28.86
CA ILE A 4 33.67 -17.82 28.77
C ILE A 4 33.11 -19.00 27.94
N PRO A 5 32.27 -19.88 28.49
CA PRO A 5 31.69 -20.97 27.71
C PRO A 5 30.54 -20.46 26.83
N ALA A 6 30.47 -20.95 25.59
CA ALA A 6 29.40 -20.65 24.64
C ALA A 6 28.01 -21.07 25.18
N PRO A 7 26.94 -20.29 24.92
CA PRO A 7 25.61 -20.59 25.47
C PRO A 7 25.01 -21.84 24.80
N ARG A 8 24.72 -22.86 25.62
CA ARG A 8 23.96 -24.05 25.22
C ARG A 8 22.48 -23.69 25.00
N ARG A 9 22.03 -23.68 23.75
CA ARG A 9 20.60 -23.60 23.38
C ARG A 9 19.92 -24.96 23.53
N THR A 10 19.46 -25.31 24.73
CA THR A 10 18.45 -26.38 24.90
C THR A 10 17.57 -26.08 26.12
N GLY A 11 16.43 -25.43 25.90
CA GLY A 11 15.34 -25.34 26.86
C GLY A 11 14.06 -25.88 26.23
N ARG A 12 13.66 -27.11 26.57
CA ARG A 12 12.30 -27.62 26.28
C ARG A 12 11.38 -27.19 27.42
N TRP A 13 10.41 -26.32 27.14
CA TRP A 13 9.31 -26.01 28.06
C TRP A 13 8.17 -27.04 27.89
N PRO A 14 7.70 -27.73 28.95
CA PRO A 14 6.61 -28.67 28.83
C PRO A 14 5.27 -27.92 28.83
N PHE A 15 4.76 -27.56 27.65
CA PHE A 15 3.35 -27.18 27.53
C PHE A 15 2.50 -28.45 27.41
N ARG A 16 1.71 -28.76 28.45
CA ARG A 16 0.57 -29.69 28.33
C ARG A 16 -0.39 -29.11 27.28
N ARG A 17 -0.54 -29.79 26.14
CA ARG A 17 -1.62 -29.51 25.19
C ARG A 17 -2.94 -30.02 25.79
N GLY A 18 -3.63 -29.17 26.54
CA GLY A 18 -5.09 -29.23 26.57
C GLY A 18 -5.59 -28.43 25.36
N SER A 19 -6.24 -29.08 24.40
CA SER A 19 -6.95 -28.35 23.35
C SER A 19 -8.10 -27.57 24.00
N PRO A 20 -8.21 -26.24 23.83
CA PRO A 20 -9.40 -25.53 24.28
C PRO A 20 -10.63 -26.02 23.48
N PRO A 21 -11.83 -26.05 24.08
CA PRO A 21 -13.05 -26.36 23.34
C PRO A 21 -13.27 -25.35 22.20
N PRO A 22 -13.99 -25.71 21.13
CA PRO A 22 -14.26 -24.81 20.02
C PRO A 22 -14.99 -23.56 20.53
N LEU A 23 -14.46 -22.37 20.23
CA LEU A 23 -15.02 -21.11 20.71
C LEU A 23 -16.36 -20.83 20.01
N ALA A 24 -17.46 -20.92 20.75
CA ALA A 24 -18.76 -20.37 20.39
C ALA A 24 -18.79 -18.84 20.62
N GLU A 25 -17.74 -18.15 20.22
CA GLU A 25 -17.52 -16.73 20.47
C GLU A 25 -16.98 -16.04 19.22
N THR A 26 -17.41 -14.81 18.99
CA THR A 26 -17.02 -13.97 17.85
C THR A 26 -16.23 -12.74 18.33
N LEU A 27 -15.21 -12.37 17.56
CA LEU A 27 -14.46 -11.15 17.79
C LEU A 27 -15.09 -10.00 17.00
N TRP A 28 -15.22 -8.85 17.64
CA TRP A 28 -15.73 -7.63 17.04
C TRP A 28 -14.78 -6.46 17.31
N ARG A 29 -14.69 -5.55 16.35
CA ARG A 29 -14.07 -4.24 16.52
C ARG A 29 -15.17 -3.21 16.60
N ILE A 30 -15.08 -2.35 17.61
CA ILE A 30 -16.02 -1.28 17.88
C ILE A 30 -15.27 0.04 17.82
N ARG A 31 -15.86 1.03 17.18
CA ARG A 31 -15.45 2.42 17.26
C ARG A 31 -16.64 3.24 17.75
N VAL A 32 -16.45 4.01 18.81
CA VAL A 32 -17.53 4.76 19.44
C VAL A 32 -17.00 6.08 19.99
N THR A 33 -17.72 7.17 19.71
CA THR A 33 -17.45 8.46 20.34
C THR A 33 -18.06 8.47 21.73
N VAL A 34 -17.24 8.74 22.75
CA VAL A 34 -17.64 8.78 24.15
C VAL A 34 -17.48 10.21 24.68
N PRO A 35 -18.51 10.77 25.36
CA PRO A 35 -18.38 12.10 25.98
C PRO A 35 -17.25 12.14 27.01
N ASP A 36 -16.46 13.22 27.00
CA ASP A 36 -15.38 13.43 27.96
C ASP A 36 -15.96 13.92 29.31
N THR A 37 -16.63 13.01 30.00
CA THR A 37 -17.24 13.25 31.31
C THR A 37 -17.03 12.05 32.22
N PRO A 38 -16.79 12.25 33.53
CA PRO A 38 -16.62 11.16 34.47
C PRO A 38 -17.75 10.12 34.39
N GLY A 39 -17.37 8.84 34.27
CA GLY A 39 -18.31 7.72 34.22
C GLY A 39 -18.95 7.44 32.85
N ALA A 40 -18.64 8.20 31.79
CA ALA A 40 -19.16 7.92 30.44
C ALA A 40 -18.76 6.52 29.93
N LEU A 41 -17.46 6.21 29.95
CA LEU A 41 -16.95 4.89 29.59
C LEU A 41 -17.48 3.79 30.53
N ALA A 42 -17.69 4.09 31.81
CA ALA A 42 -18.25 3.13 32.77
C ALA A 42 -19.70 2.72 32.39
N ARG A 43 -20.53 3.67 31.93
CA ARG A 43 -21.89 3.34 31.45
C ARG A 43 -21.86 2.45 30.22
N LEU A 44 -20.95 2.74 29.28
CA LEU A 44 -20.79 1.98 28.04
C LEU A 44 -20.33 0.54 28.32
N THR A 45 -19.26 0.39 29.11
CA THR A 45 -18.73 -0.93 29.48
C THR A 45 -19.71 -1.73 30.33
N ALA A 46 -20.52 -1.09 31.19
CA ALA A 46 -21.58 -1.77 31.94
C ALA A 46 -22.68 -2.35 31.03
N ARG A 47 -23.04 -1.66 29.93
CA ARG A 47 -24.00 -2.16 28.94
C ARG A 47 -23.47 -3.40 28.22
N LEU A 48 -22.21 -3.36 27.78
CA LEU A 48 -21.53 -4.52 27.18
C LEU A 48 -21.44 -5.70 28.15
N GLY A 49 -21.14 -5.44 29.43
CA GLY A 49 -21.08 -6.48 30.47
C GLY A 49 -22.40 -7.27 30.64
N ARG A 50 -23.56 -6.61 30.50
CA ARG A 50 -24.88 -7.29 30.54
C ARG A 50 -25.09 -8.26 29.38
N LEU A 51 -24.39 -8.06 28.26
CA LEU A 51 -24.42 -8.94 27.10
C LEU A 51 -23.38 -10.07 27.17
N ARG A 52 -22.68 -10.23 28.31
CA ARG A 52 -21.56 -11.17 28.48
C ARG A 52 -20.41 -10.93 27.49
N VAL A 53 -20.22 -9.66 27.12
CA VAL A 53 -19.12 -9.24 26.26
C VAL A 53 -17.87 -9.02 27.10
N ASN A 54 -16.73 -9.54 26.64
CA ASN A 54 -15.42 -9.27 27.22
C ASN A 54 -14.65 -8.29 26.35
N ILE A 55 -14.04 -7.26 26.95
CA ILE A 55 -13.21 -6.28 26.24
C ILE A 55 -11.77 -6.79 26.28
N LEU A 56 -11.17 -7.00 25.12
CA LEU A 56 -9.82 -7.55 24.97
C LEU A 56 -8.78 -6.46 24.74
N ALA A 57 -9.16 -5.36 24.10
CA ALA A 57 -8.33 -4.18 23.91
C ALA A 57 -9.20 -2.92 23.94
N LEU A 58 -8.62 -1.82 24.41
CA LEU A 58 -9.23 -0.48 24.44
C LEU A 58 -8.15 0.54 24.13
N ASP A 59 -8.34 1.30 23.06
CA ASP A 59 -7.56 2.48 22.72
C ASP A 59 -8.46 3.72 22.81
N VAL A 60 -7.98 4.74 23.52
CA VAL A 60 -8.71 6.00 23.72
C VAL A 60 -8.01 7.09 22.93
N HIS A 61 -8.76 7.80 22.09
CA HIS A 61 -8.25 8.88 21.25
C HIS A 61 -8.96 10.19 21.57
N PRO A 62 -8.32 11.10 22.33
CA PRO A 62 -8.91 12.38 22.69
C PRO A 62 -9.26 13.23 21.46
N LEU A 63 -10.42 13.87 21.50
CA LEU A 63 -10.86 14.88 20.54
C LEU A 63 -11.01 16.25 21.22
N ALA A 64 -11.30 17.30 20.43
CA ALA A 64 -11.65 18.61 20.99
C ALA A 64 -12.94 18.55 21.84
N GLU A 65 -13.88 17.69 21.43
CA GLU A 65 -15.11 17.40 22.16
C GLU A 65 -15.24 15.87 22.30
N GLY A 66 -15.00 15.33 23.49
CA GLY A 66 -15.08 13.89 23.76
C GLY A 66 -13.81 13.10 23.43
N ALA A 67 -13.97 11.79 23.30
CA ALA A 67 -12.93 10.86 22.87
C ALA A 67 -13.52 9.82 21.92
N VAL A 68 -12.72 9.32 20.98
CA VAL A 68 -13.05 8.12 20.21
C VAL A 68 -12.41 6.93 20.89
N ASP A 69 -13.23 5.99 21.32
CA ASP A 69 -12.78 4.73 21.89
C ASP A 69 -12.85 3.64 20.83
N GLU A 70 -11.73 2.97 20.61
CA GLU A 70 -11.61 1.78 19.77
C GLU A 70 -11.48 0.56 20.67
N LEU A 71 -12.46 -0.35 20.57
CA LEU A 71 -12.52 -1.55 21.39
C LEU A 71 -12.40 -2.78 20.50
N VAL A 72 -11.62 -3.76 20.94
CA VAL A 72 -11.72 -5.13 20.44
C VAL A 72 -12.38 -5.96 21.50
N ILE A 73 -13.50 -6.58 21.15
CA ILE A 73 -14.32 -7.33 22.07
C ILE A 73 -14.47 -8.79 21.62
N ARG A 74 -14.83 -9.62 22.58
CA ARG A 74 -15.25 -11.01 22.41
C ARG A 74 -16.67 -11.13 22.91
N ALA A 75 -17.55 -11.59 22.04
CA ALA A 75 -18.98 -11.72 22.31
C ALA A 75 -19.44 -13.17 22.10
N PRO A 76 -20.55 -13.60 22.73
CA PRO A 76 -21.23 -14.84 22.38
C PRO A 76 -21.55 -14.92 20.88
N ALA A 77 -21.39 -16.09 20.26
CA ALA A 77 -21.57 -16.24 18.81
C ALA A 77 -23.01 -15.98 18.30
N ASP A 78 -24.00 -16.09 19.18
CA ASP A 78 -25.41 -15.80 18.91
C ASP A 78 -25.78 -14.31 19.02
N LEU A 79 -24.84 -13.47 19.49
CA LEU A 79 -25.08 -12.04 19.66
C LEU A 79 -25.04 -11.31 18.31
N ALA A 80 -26.16 -10.66 17.96
CA ALA A 80 -26.28 -9.89 16.72
C ALA A 80 -25.58 -8.51 16.81
N GLU A 81 -25.04 -8.04 15.69
CA GLU A 81 -24.40 -6.72 15.56
C GLU A 81 -25.32 -5.58 16.04
N ASN A 82 -26.59 -5.58 15.63
CA ASN A 82 -27.55 -4.55 16.03
C ASN A 82 -27.76 -4.49 17.55
N THR A 83 -27.65 -5.62 18.25
CA THR A 83 -27.75 -5.65 19.71
C THR A 83 -26.55 -4.97 20.36
N LEU A 84 -25.34 -5.16 19.82
CA LEU A 84 -24.15 -4.44 20.25
C LEU A 84 -24.27 -2.93 20.00
N VAL A 85 -24.67 -2.55 18.78
CA VAL A 85 -24.88 -1.14 18.40
C VAL A 85 -25.87 -0.45 19.36
N ASN A 86 -27.04 -1.06 19.58
CA ASN A 86 -28.05 -0.51 20.48
C ASN A 86 -27.54 -0.36 21.92
N ALA A 87 -26.82 -1.36 22.43
CA ALA A 87 -26.27 -1.30 23.79
C ALA A 87 -25.23 -0.18 23.97
N LEU A 88 -24.42 0.09 22.94
CA LEU A 88 -23.45 1.19 22.93
C LEU A 88 -24.15 2.55 22.90
N ILE A 89 -25.16 2.71 22.05
CA ILE A 89 -25.96 3.95 21.96
C ILE A 89 -26.71 4.21 23.28
N GLU A 90 -27.34 3.20 23.87
CA GLU A 90 -27.98 3.29 25.20
C GLU A 90 -26.98 3.59 26.33
N GLY A 91 -25.70 3.27 26.12
CA GLY A 91 -24.59 3.62 27.01
C GLY A 91 -24.18 5.09 26.93
N GLY A 92 -24.72 5.83 25.96
CA GLY A 92 -24.36 7.21 25.64
C GLY A 92 -23.24 7.34 24.59
N GLY A 93 -22.97 6.28 23.83
CA GLY A 93 -22.03 6.31 22.71
C GLY A 93 -22.62 6.98 21.47
N GLY A 94 -21.85 7.88 20.85
CA GLY A 94 -22.11 8.48 19.54
C GLY A 94 -21.32 7.79 18.42
N ASP A 95 -21.72 8.02 17.17
CA ASP A 95 -21.02 7.54 15.95
C ASP A 95 -20.59 6.06 15.98
N VAL A 96 -21.43 5.21 16.57
CA VAL A 96 -21.12 3.81 16.82
C VAL A 96 -20.94 3.05 15.51
N ARG A 97 -19.79 2.40 15.34
CA ARG A 97 -19.53 1.42 14.29
C ARG A 97 -19.08 0.11 14.91
N VAL A 98 -19.64 -0.98 14.41
CA VAL A 98 -19.32 -2.34 14.82
C VAL A 98 -18.99 -3.12 13.56
N ALA A 99 -17.93 -3.93 13.60
CA ALA A 99 -17.55 -4.80 12.49
C ALA A 99 -16.92 -6.08 13.03
N PRO A 100 -17.04 -7.22 12.33
CA PRO A 100 -16.29 -8.43 12.67
C PRO A 100 -14.78 -8.16 12.71
N ALA A 101 -14.09 -8.77 13.66
CA ALA A 101 -12.65 -8.64 13.83
C ALA A 101 -11.92 -9.97 13.63
N ALA A 102 -10.75 -9.90 13.01
CA ALA A 102 -9.80 -11.01 12.99
C ALA A 102 -8.92 -10.99 14.25
N VAL A 103 -8.24 -12.10 14.54
CA VAL A 103 -7.28 -12.20 15.66
C VAL A 103 -6.18 -11.14 15.57
N SER A 104 -5.81 -10.72 14.35
CA SER A 104 -4.83 -9.64 14.13
C SER A 104 -5.25 -8.29 14.71
N ALA A 105 -6.54 -8.06 14.98
CA ALA A 105 -7.02 -6.85 15.64
C ALA A 105 -6.58 -6.76 17.11
N LEU A 106 -6.13 -7.86 17.72
CA LEU A 106 -5.60 -7.87 19.08
C LEU A 106 -4.18 -7.30 19.21
N ALA A 107 -3.50 -7.07 18.07
CA ALA A 107 -2.22 -6.37 18.09
C ALA A 107 -2.45 -4.90 18.41
N ASP A 108 -1.70 -4.38 19.38
CA ASP A 108 -1.77 -2.96 19.73
C ASP A 108 -1.23 -2.08 18.59
N GLU A 109 -1.78 -0.87 18.51
CA GLU A 109 -1.44 0.10 17.47
C GLU A 109 0.06 0.48 17.44
N PRO A 110 0.76 0.67 18.59
CA PRO A 110 2.21 0.86 18.59
C PRO A 110 2.99 -0.28 17.94
N THR A 111 2.68 -1.53 18.28
CA THR A 111 3.32 -2.71 17.66
C THR A 111 3.05 -2.74 16.15
N ARG A 112 1.81 -2.46 15.73
CA ARG A 112 1.45 -2.38 14.31
C ARG A 112 2.23 -1.28 13.57
N ALA A 113 2.35 -0.09 14.17
CA ALA A 113 3.10 1.02 13.60
C ALA A 113 4.60 0.67 13.43
N VAL A 114 5.21 -0.03 14.38
CA VAL A 114 6.62 -0.48 14.29
C VAL A 114 6.80 -1.53 13.20
N LEU A 115 5.87 -2.48 13.05
CA LEU A 115 5.91 -3.46 11.97
C LEU A 115 5.80 -2.79 10.60
N LEU A 116 4.87 -1.84 10.45
CA LEU A 116 4.71 -1.02 9.25
C LEU A 116 5.97 -0.19 8.94
N ALA A 117 6.60 0.39 9.96
CA ALA A 117 7.86 1.12 9.80
C ALA A 117 9.02 0.20 9.39
N THR A 118 9.01 -1.04 9.84
CA THR A 118 10.02 -2.05 9.44
C THR A 118 9.85 -2.42 7.97
N TRP A 119 8.61 -2.64 7.51
CA TRP A 119 8.32 -2.87 6.09
C TRP A 119 8.70 -1.67 5.23
N LEU A 120 8.40 -0.47 5.70
CA LEU A 120 8.81 0.76 5.03
C LEU A 120 10.34 0.91 4.97
N ALA A 121 11.08 0.44 5.98
CA ALA A 121 12.53 0.45 5.97
C ALA A 121 13.14 -0.55 4.96
N GLU A 122 12.44 -1.66 4.70
CA GLU A 122 12.83 -2.63 3.67
C GLU A 122 12.52 -2.10 2.26
N ASP A 123 11.39 -1.43 2.10
CA ASP A 123 10.97 -0.80 0.85
C ASP A 123 10.32 0.58 1.10
N PRO A 124 11.12 1.67 1.12
CA PRO A 124 10.61 3.04 1.31
C PRO A 124 9.59 3.47 0.26
N ASP A 125 9.57 2.77 -0.88
CA ASP A 125 8.70 3.06 -2.00
C ASP A 125 7.25 2.61 -1.77
N ASP A 126 7.04 1.80 -0.75
CA ASP A 126 5.77 1.21 -0.36
C ASP A 126 4.99 2.04 0.67
N LEU A 127 5.38 3.31 0.87
CA LEU A 127 4.66 4.24 1.73
C LEU A 127 3.15 4.39 1.40
N PRO A 128 2.60 4.31 0.16
CA PRO A 128 1.14 4.41 0.01
C PRO A 128 0.43 3.20 0.64
N ARG A 129 0.98 2.00 0.48
CA ARG A 129 0.43 0.78 1.09
C ARG A 129 0.52 0.85 2.61
N VAL A 130 1.64 1.33 3.12
CA VAL A 130 1.83 1.55 4.55
C VAL A 130 0.81 2.55 5.10
N LEU A 131 0.60 3.68 4.42
CA LEU A 131 -0.42 4.66 4.80
C LEU A 131 -1.84 4.09 4.70
N HIS A 132 -2.14 3.27 3.69
CA HIS A 132 -3.44 2.64 3.52
C HIS A 132 -3.74 1.67 4.67
N GLN A 133 -2.74 0.89 5.07
CA GLN A 133 -2.89 0.00 6.23
C GLN A 133 -3.01 0.82 7.51
N LEU A 134 -2.15 1.83 7.70
CA LEU A 134 -2.14 2.69 8.88
C LEU A 134 -3.48 3.41 9.08
N LEU A 135 -4.04 3.98 8.01
CA LEU A 135 -5.31 4.70 7.95
C LEU A 135 -6.43 3.76 7.46
N SER A 136 -6.71 2.73 8.25
CA SER A 136 -7.66 1.68 7.87
C SER A 136 -9.02 2.22 7.40
N GLY A 137 -9.47 1.75 6.23
CA GLY A 137 -10.75 2.14 5.62
C GLY A 137 -10.74 3.52 4.96
N ALA A 138 -9.56 4.17 4.84
CA ALA A 138 -9.41 5.39 4.08
C ALA A 138 -9.08 5.11 2.61
N GLU A 139 -9.70 5.89 1.73
CA GLU A 139 -9.28 6.04 0.35
C GLU A 139 -8.13 7.05 0.29
N LEU A 140 -7.03 6.66 -0.35
CA LEU A 140 -5.85 7.51 -0.48
C LEU A 140 -5.71 8.03 -1.91
N SER A 141 -5.57 9.34 -2.02
CA SER A 141 -5.27 10.04 -3.27
C SER A 141 -4.11 11.02 -3.09
N TRP A 142 -3.63 11.58 -4.19
CA TRP A 142 -2.48 12.47 -4.22
C TRP A 142 -2.77 13.75 -4.99
N VAL A 143 -2.42 14.89 -4.41
CA VAL A 143 -2.63 16.22 -4.98
C VAL A 143 -1.28 16.95 -5.12
N GLU A 144 -0.96 17.43 -6.32
CA GLU A 144 0.37 17.99 -6.66
C GLU A 144 0.59 19.44 -6.18
N HIS A 145 -0.45 20.27 -6.23
CA HIS A 145 -0.35 21.72 -6.00
C HIS A 145 -0.96 22.20 -4.68
N GLU A 146 -1.21 21.26 -3.76
CA GLU A 146 -1.66 21.55 -2.41
C GLU A 146 -0.51 21.23 -1.44
N HIS A 147 -0.22 22.14 -0.52
CA HIS A 147 0.90 22.02 0.44
C HIS A 147 0.43 22.27 1.88
N THR A 148 -0.86 22.15 2.12
CA THR A 148 -1.52 22.35 3.40
C THR A 148 -1.64 21.02 4.13
N GLU A 149 -1.32 21.02 5.42
CA GLU A 149 -1.72 19.94 6.32
C GLU A 149 -3.04 20.32 6.97
N ALA A 150 -3.98 19.39 7.03
CA ALA A 150 -5.29 19.61 7.62
C ALA A 150 -5.90 18.29 8.12
N LEU A 151 -6.72 18.40 9.17
CA LEU A 151 -7.53 17.33 9.72
C LEU A 151 -8.97 17.84 9.84
N ASP A 152 -9.81 17.46 8.88
CA ASP A 152 -11.18 17.96 8.72
C ASP A 152 -12.17 16.80 8.82
N GLY A 153 -12.38 16.30 10.04
CA GLY A 153 -13.28 15.18 10.29
C GLY A 153 -12.86 13.93 9.50
N GLY A 154 -13.67 13.54 8.51
CA GLY A 154 -13.41 12.37 7.64
C GLY A 154 -12.39 12.62 6.53
N SER A 155 -11.77 13.80 6.48
CA SER A 155 -10.72 14.14 5.50
C SER A 155 -9.41 14.49 6.21
N LEU A 156 -8.30 14.03 5.65
CA LEU A 156 -6.98 14.18 6.23
C LEU A 156 -5.98 14.50 5.12
N ARG A 157 -5.28 15.64 5.23
CA ARG A 157 -4.28 16.11 4.27
C ARG A 157 -2.87 16.02 4.89
N LEU A 158 -1.99 15.21 4.30
CA LEU A 158 -0.59 15.05 4.76
C LEU A 158 0.37 15.57 3.69
N ARG A 159 1.18 16.56 4.06
CA ARG A 159 2.20 17.09 3.18
C ARG A 159 3.35 16.09 3.01
N HIS A 160 3.82 15.93 1.77
CA HIS A 160 5.05 15.19 1.50
C HIS A 160 6.27 16.14 1.40
N PRO A 161 7.45 15.76 1.94
CA PRO A 161 8.64 16.62 1.91
C PRO A 161 9.11 16.99 0.50
N ASP A 162 8.99 16.08 -0.47
CA ASP A 162 9.36 16.32 -1.88
C ASP A 162 8.31 17.11 -2.69
N GLY A 163 7.28 17.62 -2.02
CA GLY A 163 6.16 18.35 -2.63
C GLY A 163 4.92 17.49 -2.83
N GLY A 164 3.77 18.15 -2.95
CA GLY A 164 2.44 17.51 -3.00
C GLY A 164 1.89 17.12 -1.63
N THR A 165 0.67 16.59 -1.63
CA THR A 165 -0.12 16.25 -0.44
C THR A 165 -0.87 14.94 -0.67
N PHE A 166 -0.80 14.02 0.30
CA PHE A 166 -1.72 12.90 0.40
C PHE A 166 -3.05 13.38 0.94
N LEU A 167 -4.12 13.01 0.24
CA LEU A 167 -5.48 13.19 0.72
C LEU A 167 -6.02 11.81 1.10
N ALA A 168 -6.36 11.65 2.37
CA ALA A 168 -7.05 10.48 2.88
C ALA A 168 -8.50 10.86 3.17
N GLU A 169 -9.45 10.13 2.59
CA GLU A 169 -10.88 10.32 2.81
C GLU A 169 -11.50 9.05 3.38
N ARG A 170 -12.31 9.21 4.43
CA ARG A 170 -13.00 8.12 5.09
C ARG A 170 -14.48 8.48 5.30
N PRO A 171 -15.38 7.94 4.47
CA PRO A 171 -16.81 8.24 4.57
C PRO A 171 -17.39 7.92 5.94
N GLY A 172 -18.02 8.91 6.58
CA GLY A 172 -18.80 8.73 7.81
C GLY A 172 -18.00 8.36 9.06
N LEU A 173 -16.68 8.53 9.05
CA LEU A 173 -15.81 8.27 10.21
C LEU A 173 -14.65 9.26 10.27
N ALA A 174 -14.66 10.14 11.27
CA ALA A 174 -13.60 11.13 11.46
C ALA A 174 -12.24 10.48 11.74
N PHE A 175 -11.17 11.08 11.26
CA PHE A 175 -9.81 10.75 11.67
C PHE A 175 -9.48 11.35 13.02
N THR A 176 -8.64 10.65 13.78
CA THR A 176 -8.13 11.10 15.07
C THR A 176 -6.84 11.90 14.89
N PRO A 177 -6.51 12.81 15.82
CA PRO A 177 -5.19 13.46 15.86
C PRO A 177 -4.03 12.45 15.91
N ALA A 178 -4.25 11.28 16.52
CA ALA A 178 -3.26 10.23 16.62
C ALA A 178 -3.00 9.55 15.26
N GLU A 179 -4.05 9.27 14.47
CA GLU A 179 -3.91 8.77 13.08
C GLU A 179 -3.12 9.76 12.23
N PHE A 180 -3.45 11.06 12.31
CA PHE A 180 -2.73 12.11 11.60
C PHE A 180 -1.24 12.17 11.99
N ALA A 181 -0.95 12.15 13.29
CA ALA A 181 0.43 12.17 13.79
C ALA A 181 1.24 10.95 13.34
N ARG A 182 0.65 9.73 13.39
CA ARG A 182 1.32 8.50 12.93
C ARG A 182 1.59 8.53 11.43
N ALA A 183 0.61 8.95 10.62
CA ALA A 183 0.76 9.02 9.18
C ALA A 183 1.84 10.04 8.75
N ARG A 184 1.86 11.23 9.37
CA ARG A 184 2.91 12.23 9.15
C ARG A 184 4.30 11.73 9.57
N ALA A 185 4.39 11.01 10.69
CA ALA A 185 5.64 10.40 11.13
C ALA A 185 6.14 9.36 10.12
N MET A 186 5.25 8.56 9.55
CA MET A 186 5.57 7.56 8.54
C MET A 186 6.07 8.17 7.23
N ILE A 187 5.44 9.26 6.76
CA ILE A 187 5.92 10.04 5.61
C ILE A 187 7.31 10.61 5.87
N THR A 188 7.53 11.16 7.07
CA THR A 188 8.83 11.70 7.46
C THR A 188 9.89 10.60 7.50
N LEU A 189 9.53 9.39 7.96
CA LEU A 189 10.43 8.24 7.98
C LEU A 189 10.79 7.82 6.55
N ALA A 190 9.80 7.64 5.66
CA ALA A 190 10.03 7.27 4.26
C ALA A 190 11.03 8.19 3.58
N HIS A 191 10.86 9.51 3.75
CA HIS A 191 11.74 10.50 3.13
C HIS A 191 13.17 10.50 3.70
N ARG A 192 13.38 10.00 4.92
CA ARG A 192 14.71 9.89 5.54
C ARG A 192 15.41 8.57 5.24
N LEU A 193 14.66 7.55 4.85
CA LEU A 193 15.23 6.25 4.53
C LEU A 193 16.04 6.35 3.23
N PRO A 194 17.22 5.71 3.18
CA PRO A 194 17.96 5.65 1.92
C PRO A 194 17.12 4.90 0.89
N PRO A 195 17.20 5.26 -0.40
CA PRO A 195 16.53 4.50 -1.44
C PRO A 195 17.01 3.05 -1.40
N PRO A 196 16.12 2.08 -1.67
CA PRO A 196 16.52 0.68 -1.68
C PRO A 196 17.61 0.47 -2.73
N PRO A 197 18.59 -0.43 -2.47
CA PRO A 197 19.64 -0.71 -3.43
C PRO A 197 19.02 -1.24 -4.72
N GLY A 198 19.53 -0.77 -5.85
CA GLY A 198 19.12 -1.29 -7.14
C GLY A 198 19.47 -2.77 -7.27
N ARG A 199 18.56 -3.55 -7.83
CA ARG A 199 18.77 -4.98 -8.04
C ARG A 199 19.42 -5.22 -9.40
N MET A 200 20.62 -5.79 -9.37
CA MET A 200 21.34 -6.19 -10.57
C MET A 200 20.62 -7.33 -11.29
N VAL A 201 20.56 -7.25 -12.62
CA VAL A 201 19.97 -8.25 -13.50
C VAL A 201 20.92 -8.59 -14.64
N GLN A 202 21.08 -9.88 -14.90
CA GLN A 202 21.91 -10.40 -15.98
C GLN A 202 21.07 -10.50 -17.27
N LEU A 203 21.57 -9.91 -18.36
CA LEU A 203 20.89 -9.74 -19.64
C LEU A 203 21.80 -10.25 -20.77
N GLY A 204 21.99 -11.57 -20.82
CA GLY A 204 23.03 -12.20 -21.64
C GLY A 204 24.41 -11.86 -21.10
N GLU A 205 25.26 -11.25 -21.93
CA GLU A 205 26.61 -10.78 -21.56
C GLU A 205 26.62 -9.39 -20.90
N ARG A 206 25.47 -8.69 -20.86
CA ARG A 206 25.35 -7.37 -20.25
C ARG A 206 24.66 -7.45 -18.89
N THR A 207 24.91 -6.47 -18.05
CA THR A 207 24.23 -6.28 -16.76
C THR A 207 23.51 -4.94 -16.72
N ALA A 208 22.37 -4.90 -16.04
CA ALA A 208 21.73 -3.65 -15.68
C ALA A 208 21.34 -3.65 -14.21
N VAL A 209 21.27 -2.47 -13.61
CA VAL A 209 20.75 -2.26 -12.25
C VAL A 209 19.35 -1.69 -12.37
N LEU A 210 18.37 -2.40 -11.80
CA LEU A 210 16.98 -1.94 -11.75
C LEU A 210 16.68 -1.33 -10.39
N ARG A 211 16.30 -0.05 -10.37
CA ARG A 211 15.88 0.69 -9.16
C ARG A 211 14.74 1.65 -9.46
N ARG A 212 14.05 2.15 -8.43
CA ARG A 212 13.07 3.22 -8.62
C ARG A 212 13.73 4.51 -9.14
N ALA A 213 12.98 5.21 -9.97
CA ALA A 213 13.28 6.55 -10.42
C ALA A 213 13.01 7.57 -9.32
N ARG A 214 13.84 8.62 -9.28
CA ARG A 214 13.70 9.76 -8.38
C ARG A 214 13.58 11.05 -9.20
N PRO A 215 13.11 12.16 -8.60
CA PRO A 215 13.05 13.44 -9.29
C PRO A 215 14.40 13.88 -9.90
N GLN A 216 15.52 13.52 -9.29
CA GLN A 216 16.87 13.83 -9.78
C GLN A 216 17.26 13.04 -11.04
N ASP A 217 16.56 11.95 -11.37
CA ASP A 217 16.85 11.12 -12.54
C ASP A 217 16.22 11.68 -13.84
N LEU A 218 15.54 12.83 -13.76
CA LEU A 218 14.82 13.45 -14.89
C LEU A 218 15.72 13.64 -16.11
N ASP A 219 16.97 14.08 -15.91
CA ASP A 219 17.89 14.32 -17.02
C ASP A 219 18.33 13.00 -17.69
N GLY A 220 18.52 11.93 -16.91
CA GLY A 220 18.79 10.59 -17.45
C GLY A 220 17.60 10.01 -18.22
N LEU A 221 16.37 10.27 -17.76
CA LEU A 221 15.16 9.92 -18.50
C LEU A 221 15.05 10.69 -19.82
N LEU A 222 15.35 11.99 -19.82
CA LEU A 222 15.34 12.79 -21.04
C LEU A 222 16.38 12.26 -22.05
N ASP A 223 17.58 11.92 -21.60
CA ASP A 223 18.63 11.33 -22.44
C ASP A 223 18.21 9.96 -23.01
N LEU A 224 17.58 9.09 -22.20
CA LEU A 224 17.00 7.83 -22.68
C LEU A 224 16.02 8.09 -23.84
N HIS A 225 15.10 9.04 -23.68
CA HIS A 225 14.09 9.35 -24.70
C HIS A 225 14.72 9.91 -25.97
N ALA A 226 15.72 10.78 -25.84
CA ALA A 226 16.44 11.37 -26.96
C ALA A 226 17.21 10.33 -27.78
N ARG A 227 17.66 9.23 -27.14
CA ARG A 227 18.42 8.14 -27.80
C ARG A 227 17.55 7.04 -28.38
N CYS A 228 16.26 6.97 -28.04
CA CYS A 228 15.35 5.96 -28.58
C CYS A 228 14.92 6.34 -30.00
N SER A 229 14.76 5.34 -30.86
CA SER A 229 14.25 5.58 -32.22
C SER A 229 12.81 6.13 -32.20
N PRO A 230 12.39 6.88 -33.24
CA PRO A 230 11.01 7.33 -33.36
C PRO A 230 9.98 6.19 -33.29
N GLU A 231 10.31 5.02 -33.83
CA GLU A 231 9.45 3.84 -33.77
C GLU A 231 9.31 3.29 -32.34
N THR A 232 10.42 3.22 -31.59
CA THR A 232 10.41 2.80 -30.18
C THR A 232 9.58 3.76 -29.32
N LEU A 233 9.69 5.08 -29.54
CA LEU A 233 8.86 6.09 -28.87
C LEU A 233 7.39 6.01 -29.30
N ARG A 234 7.11 5.83 -30.60
CA ARG A 234 5.75 5.67 -31.13
C ARG A 234 5.03 4.50 -30.46
N ARG A 235 5.71 3.35 -30.31
CA ARG A 235 5.16 2.16 -29.63
C ARG A 235 4.90 2.39 -28.14
N ARG A 236 5.75 3.15 -27.44
CA ARG A 236 5.61 3.46 -26.01
C ARG A 236 4.44 4.40 -25.73
N TYR A 237 4.21 5.36 -26.62
CA TYR A 237 3.28 6.48 -26.40
C TYR A 237 2.05 6.45 -27.29
N LEU A 238 1.91 5.43 -28.15
CA LEU A 238 0.77 5.25 -29.06
C LEU A 238 0.47 6.50 -29.90
N GLY A 239 1.53 7.20 -30.32
CA GLY A 239 1.44 8.44 -31.10
C GLY A 239 1.23 9.73 -30.30
N ALA A 240 1.13 9.65 -28.97
CA ALA A 240 1.00 10.84 -28.12
C ALA A 240 2.35 11.60 -27.95
N PRO A 241 2.34 12.94 -27.87
CA PRO A 241 3.54 13.77 -27.71
C PRO A 241 4.07 13.79 -26.26
N GLN A 242 4.25 12.61 -25.66
CA GLN A 242 4.52 12.42 -24.23
C GLN A 242 6.02 12.39 -23.87
N THR A 243 6.84 13.21 -24.55
CA THR A 243 8.29 13.31 -24.31
C THR A 243 8.73 14.66 -23.74
N SER A 244 7.79 15.54 -23.41
CA SER A 244 8.13 16.83 -22.80
C SER A 244 8.76 16.66 -21.42
N ARG A 245 9.68 17.57 -21.04
CA ARG A 245 10.27 17.59 -19.70
C ARG A 245 9.20 17.61 -18.60
N ARG A 246 8.07 18.31 -18.82
CA ARG A 246 6.94 18.33 -17.88
C ARG A 246 6.31 16.94 -17.73
N ALA A 247 6.02 16.26 -18.84
CA ALA A 247 5.42 14.93 -18.82
C ALA A 247 6.34 13.89 -18.14
N LEU A 248 7.63 13.89 -18.49
CA LEU A 248 8.59 12.96 -17.88
C LEU A 248 8.86 13.27 -16.41
N ARG A 249 8.82 14.54 -16.00
CA ARG A 249 8.90 14.90 -14.59
C ARG A 249 7.74 14.28 -13.81
N THR A 250 6.52 14.33 -14.35
CA THR A 250 5.36 13.70 -13.72
C THR A 250 5.56 12.19 -13.51
N LEU A 251 6.24 11.49 -14.41
CA LEU A 251 6.51 10.04 -14.24
C LEU A 251 7.42 9.72 -13.04
N VAL A 252 8.26 10.65 -12.61
CA VAL A 252 9.21 10.43 -11.50
C VAL A 252 8.85 11.16 -10.22
N SER A 253 7.90 12.09 -10.29
CA SER A 253 7.44 12.86 -9.13
C SER A 253 6.03 12.49 -8.67
N ARG A 254 5.23 11.81 -9.50
CA ARG A 254 3.85 11.45 -9.15
C ARG A 254 3.83 10.22 -8.27
N TRP A 255 3.25 10.34 -7.08
CA TRP A 255 3.20 9.24 -6.12
C TRP A 255 2.33 8.06 -6.56
N SER A 256 1.21 8.33 -7.26
CA SER A 256 0.41 7.29 -7.91
C SER A 256 1.08 6.66 -9.14
N THR A 257 2.38 6.93 -9.31
CA THR A 257 3.22 6.25 -10.28
C THR A 257 4.42 5.61 -9.61
N HIS A 258 4.65 4.35 -9.95
CA HIS A 258 5.87 3.66 -9.58
C HIS A 258 6.70 3.47 -10.85
N THR A 259 7.75 4.28 -10.99
CA THR A 259 8.65 4.23 -12.15
C THR A 259 9.97 3.57 -11.78
N LEU A 260 10.33 2.53 -12.53
CA LEU A 260 11.61 1.83 -12.47
C LEU A 260 12.53 2.32 -13.59
N LEU A 261 13.82 2.47 -13.27
CA LEU A 261 14.89 2.71 -14.22
C LEU A 261 15.77 1.48 -14.31
N ALA A 262 16.22 1.18 -15.53
CA ALA A 262 17.31 0.26 -15.81
C ALA A 262 18.57 1.05 -16.13
N LEU A 263 19.61 0.87 -15.32
CA LEU A 263 20.89 1.56 -15.50
C LEU A 263 21.99 0.59 -15.93
N CYS A 264 22.78 1.00 -16.91
CA CYS A 264 24.11 0.42 -17.17
C CYS A 264 25.13 1.47 -16.75
N ASP A 265 25.94 1.16 -15.75
CA ASP A 265 26.78 2.13 -15.04
C ASP A 265 25.93 3.33 -14.56
N THR A 266 26.07 4.48 -15.21
CA THR A 266 25.28 5.69 -14.92
C THR A 266 24.22 6.01 -15.97
N GLU A 267 24.20 5.30 -17.10
CA GLU A 267 23.26 5.56 -18.20
C GLU A 267 21.92 4.86 -17.98
N VAL A 268 20.81 5.59 -18.19
CA VAL A 268 19.48 4.98 -18.22
C VAL A 268 19.26 4.32 -19.58
N VAL A 269 19.10 3.01 -19.58
CA VAL A 269 18.94 2.18 -20.80
C VAL A 269 17.52 1.63 -20.97
N GLY A 270 16.68 1.82 -19.95
CA GLY A 270 15.26 1.51 -19.99
C GLY A 270 14.51 2.13 -18.82
N THR A 271 13.20 2.26 -18.95
CA THR A 271 12.30 2.75 -17.92
C THR A 271 10.96 2.03 -18.00
N GLY A 272 10.23 1.94 -16.91
CA GLY A 272 8.86 1.47 -16.92
C GLY A 272 8.08 1.97 -15.72
N SER A 273 6.78 2.16 -15.89
CA SER A 273 5.91 2.80 -14.91
C SER A 273 4.64 1.98 -14.69
N VAL A 274 4.23 1.88 -13.43
CA VAL A 274 2.88 1.49 -13.02
C VAL A 274 2.11 2.77 -12.72
N PHE A 275 0.87 2.86 -13.20
CA PHE A 275 -0.06 3.94 -12.92
C PHE A 275 -1.28 3.32 -12.24
N TRP A 276 -1.56 3.69 -11.00
CA TRP A 276 -2.79 3.23 -10.32
C TRP A 276 -3.95 4.16 -10.63
N ASP A 277 -5.09 3.57 -10.93
CA ASP A 277 -6.38 4.24 -11.11
C ASP A 277 -7.48 3.41 -10.43
N GLY A 278 -7.89 3.85 -9.24
CA GLY A 278 -8.81 3.13 -8.37
C GLY A 278 -8.32 1.72 -8.06
N ASP A 279 -9.11 0.73 -8.45
CA ASP A 279 -8.82 -0.69 -8.28
C ASP A 279 -8.11 -1.32 -9.49
N SER A 280 -7.63 -0.51 -10.43
CA SER A 280 -6.90 -0.97 -11.62
C SER A 280 -5.51 -0.36 -11.68
N ALA A 281 -4.61 -1.01 -12.42
CA ALA A 281 -3.29 -0.44 -12.71
C ALA A 281 -2.96 -0.54 -14.19
N GLU A 282 -2.40 0.52 -14.77
CA GLU A 282 -1.81 0.49 -16.10
C GLU A 282 -0.29 0.32 -16.00
N VAL A 283 0.30 -0.54 -16.84
CA VAL A 283 1.74 -0.72 -16.93
C VAL A 283 2.25 -0.38 -18.33
N ALA A 284 3.35 0.38 -18.38
CA ALA A 284 3.98 0.72 -19.65
C ALA A 284 5.50 0.90 -19.48
N PHE A 285 6.29 0.49 -20.48
CA PHE A 285 7.75 0.49 -20.40
C PHE A 285 8.41 0.78 -21.74
N LEU A 286 9.64 1.30 -21.66
CA LEU A 286 10.49 1.74 -22.76
C LEU A 286 11.89 1.14 -22.58
N VAL A 287 12.46 0.59 -23.64
CA VAL A 287 13.82 0.05 -23.66
C VAL A 287 14.57 0.60 -24.86
N ARG A 288 15.78 1.14 -24.63
CA ARG A 288 16.65 1.69 -25.67
C ARG A 288 16.96 0.61 -26.71
N ASP A 289 16.97 0.99 -27.99
CA ASP A 289 17.00 0.06 -29.12
C ASP A 289 18.14 -0.99 -29.04
N ASP A 290 19.34 -0.59 -28.61
CA ASP A 290 20.52 -1.46 -28.43
C ASP A 290 20.45 -2.42 -27.21
N TRP A 291 19.47 -2.22 -26.33
CA TRP A 291 19.16 -3.06 -25.17
C TRP A 291 17.95 -3.97 -25.36
N GLN A 292 17.25 -3.85 -26.49
CA GLN A 292 16.14 -4.72 -26.83
C GLN A 292 16.60 -6.16 -27.12
N ASN A 293 15.69 -7.13 -27.06
CA ASN A 293 15.94 -8.56 -27.29
C ASN A 293 16.98 -9.23 -26.36
N ARG A 294 17.36 -8.57 -25.25
CA ARG A 294 18.28 -9.11 -24.23
C ARG A 294 17.58 -9.54 -22.93
N GLY A 295 16.25 -9.46 -22.89
CA GLY A 295 15.44 -9.80 -21.72
C GLY A 295 15.12 -8.62 -20.79
N LEU A 296 15.60 -7.41 -21.07
CA LEU A 296 15.36 -6.24 -20.21
C LEU A 296 13.87 -5.87 -20.12
N GLY A 297 13.17 -5.85 -21.26
CA GLY A 297 11.73 -5.59 -21.29
C GLY A 297 10.92 -6.63 -20.50
N ARG A 298 11.35 -7.90 -20.49
CA ARG A 298 10.73 -8.96 -19.69
C ARG A 298 10.88 -8.69 -18.20
N GLU A 299 12.09 -8.34 -17.78
CA GLU A 299 12.37 -8.11 -16.36
C GLU A 299 11.71 -6.82 -15.85
N LEU A 300 11.66 -5.75 -16.66
CA LEU A 300 10.87 -4.56 -16.33
C LEU A 300 9.40 -4.91 -16.18
N LEU A 301 8.80 -5.55 -17.18
CA LEU A 301 7.38 -5.90 -17.16
C LEU A 301 7.03 -6.81 -15.97
N ARG A 302 7.84 -7.83 -15.70
CA ARG A 302 7.65 -8.73 -14.55
C ARG A 302 7.58 -7.94 -13.24
N ARG A 303 8.52 -7.01 -13.02
CA ARG A 303 8.53 -6.21 -11.80
C ARG A 303 7.38 -5.21 -11.71
N LEU A 304 7.02 -4.57 -12.82
CA LEU A 304 5.86 -3.67 -12.84
C LEU A 304 4.57 -4.42 -12.49
N VAL A 305 4.42 -5.66 -12.97
CA VAL A 305 3.30 -6.52 -12.62
C VAL A 305 3.36 -6.93 -11.15
N ASP A 306 4.52 -7.36 -10.63
CA ASP A 306 4.70 -7.67 -9.20
C ASP A 306 4.30 -6.47 -8.32
N THR A 307 4.74 -5.25 -8.68
CA THR A 307 4.39 -4.01 -8.00
C THR A 307 2.89 -3.72 -8.05
N ALA A 308 2.26 -3.90 -9.21
CA ALA A 308 0.81 -3.69 -9.35
C ALA A 308 0.00 -4.70 -8.52
N VAL A 309 0.40 -5.98 -8.51
CA VAL A 309 -0.20 -7.06 -7.69
C VAL A 309 -0.09 -6.73 -6.20
N ALA A 310 1.07 -6.23 -5.75
CA ALA A 310 1.27 -5.82 -4.37
C ALA A 310 0.33 -4.67 -3.95
N GLY A 311 -0.11 -3.85 -4.91
CA GLY A 311 -1.13 -2.81 -4.74
C GLY A 311 -2.57 -3.32 -4.67
N GLN A 312 -2.80 -4.64 -4.69
CA GLN A 312 -4.13 -5.28 -4.54
C GLN A 312 -5.20 -4.83 -5.55
N VAL A 313 -4.78 -4.49 -6.77
CA VAL A 313 -5.69 -4.15 -7.86
C VAL A 313 -6.50 -5.36 -8.34
N ARG A 314 -7.70 -5.14 -8.88
CA ARG A 314 -8.54 -6.16 -9.52
C ARG A 314 -8.10 -6.48 -10.95
N SER A 315 -7.46 -5.52 -11.64
CA SER A 315 -6.98 -5.70 -13.00
C SER A 315 -5.70 -4.91 -13.28
N ILE A 316 -4.85 -5.45 -14.17
CA ILE A 316 -3.66 -4.78 -14.66
C ILE A 316 -3.75 -4.68 -16.19
N CYS A 317 -3.68 -3.48 -16.72
CA CYS A 317 -3.82 -3.20 -18.15
C CYS A 317 -2.47 -2.81 -18.78
N LEU A 318 -2.25 -3.25 -20.01
CA LEU A 318 -1.17 -2.78 -20.87
C LEU A 318 -1.74 -2.44 -22.24
N HIS A 319 -1.43 -1.25 -22.75
CA HIS A 319 -1.80 -0.81 -24.08
C HIS A 319 -0.62 -0.87 -25.04
N THR A 320 -0.81 -1.46 -26.21
CA THR A 320 0.23 -1.54 -27.25
C THR A 320 -0.39 -1.63 -28.65
N TYR A 321 0.34 -1.34 -29.72
CA TYR A 321 -0.17 -1.59 -31.07
C TYR A 321 -0.34 -3.10 -31.32
N ALA A 322 -1.37 -3.47 -32.07
CA ALA A 322 -1.67 -4.88 -32.36
C ALA A 322 -0.53 -5.63 -33.09
N ASP A 323 0.34 -4.91 -33.80
CA ASP A 323 1.52 -5.44 -34.50
C ASP A 323 2.77 -5.56 -33.61
N ASN A 324 2.71 -5.13 -32.34
CA ASN A 324 3.82 -5.20 -31.41
C ASN A 324 3.99 -6.62 -30.83
N THR A 325 4.50 -7.52 -31.67
CA THR A 325 4.68 -8.94 -31.35
C THR A 325 5.60 -9.20 -30.15
N ALA A 326 6.55 -8.29 -29.88
CA ALA A 326 7.44 -8.39 -28.72
C ALA A 326 6.65 -8.33 -27.40
N VAL A 327 5.76 -7.35 -27.25
CA VAL A 327 4.93 -7.20 -26.04
C VAL A 327 3.95 -8.36 -25.88
N LEU A 328 3.36 -8.82 -27.00
CA LEU A 328 2.51 -10.02 -27.02
C LEU A 328 3.23 -11.27 -26.51
N HIS A 329 4.49 -11.44 -26.89
CA HIS A 329 5.31 -12.55 -26.41
C HIS A 329 5.61 -12.40 -24.91
N LEU A 330 5.99 -11.20 -24.46
CA LEU A 330 6.26 -10.93 -23.05
C LEU A 330 5.05 -11.20 -22.14
N ALA A 331 3.86 -10.75 -22.54
CA ALA A 331 2.64 -10.95 -21.76
C ALA A 331 2.30 -12.43 -21.53
N ARG A 332 2.60 -13.30 -22.51
CA ARG A 332 2.38 -14.75 -22.37
C ARG A 332 3.33 -15.41 -21.36
N LEU A 333 4.51 -14.83 -21.16
CA LEU A 333 5.53 -15.37 -20.24
C LEU A 333 5.28 -15.02 -18.78
N LEU A 334 4.35 -14.10 -18.49
CA LEU A 334 4.04 -13.67 -17.12
C LEU A 334 3.22 -14.70 -16.32
N GLY A 335 2.64 -15.71 -16.97
CA GLY A 335 1.90 -16.78 -16.29
C GLY A 335 0.54 -16.38 -15.71
N HIS A 336 0.07 -15.15 -15.98
CA HIS A 336 -1.27 -14.68 -15.60
C HIS A 336 -2.29 -14.91 -16.73
N PRO A 337 -3.58 -15.14 -16.42
CA PRO A 337 -4.64 -15.11 -17.42
C PRO A 337 -4.71 -13.72 -18.07
N VAL A 338 -4.61 -13.65 -19.40
CA VAL A 338 -4.63 -12.40 -20.16
C VAL A 338 -5.87 -12.35 -21.05
N ARG A 339 -6.75 -11.38 -20.80
CA ARG A 339 -7.83 -11.00 -21.72
C ARG A 339 -7.29 -10.01 -22.75
N ARG A 340 -7.79 -10.10 -23.97
CA ARG A 340 -7.35 -9.29 -25.10
C ARG A 340 -8.54 -8.60 -25.74
N SER A 341 -8.44 -7.30 -25.96
CA SER A 341 -9.39 -6.53 -26.76
C SER A 341 -8.63 -5.61 -27.70
N ILE A 342 -9.17 -5.37 -28.89
CA ILE A 342 -8.57 -4.48 -29.89
C ILE A 342 -9.59 -3.41 -30.23
N ALA A 343 -9.17 -2.15 -30.16
CA ALA A 343 -9.92 -0.98 -30.60
C ALA A 343 -8.95 -0.02 -31.29
N ASP A 344 -9.32 0.51 -32.46
CA ASP A 344 -8.55 1.51 -33.21
C ASP A 344 -7.06 1.15 -33.43
N GLY A 345 -6.77 -0.14 -33.65
CA GLY A 345 -5.40 -0.65 -33.85
C GLY A 345 -4.56 -0.76 -32.58
N VAL A 346 -5.11 -0.37 -31.42
CA VAL A 346 -4.53 -0.57 -30.10
C VAL A 346 -5.08 -1.86 -29.51
N LEU A 347 -4.17 -2.70 -29.05
CA LEU A 347 -4.43 -3.90 -28.28
C LEU A 347 -4.32 -3.57 -26.79
N THR A 348 -5.40 -3.85 -26.06
CA THR A 348 -5.42 -3.86 -24.60
C THR A 348 -5.22 -5.29 -24.11
N LEU A 349 -4.21 -5.46 -23.27
CA LEU A 349 -3.95 -6.69 -22.53
C LEU A 349 -4.36 -6.47 -21.07
N GLU A 350 -5.39 -7.18 -20.63
CA GLU A 350 -5.86 -7.12 -19.24
C GLU A 350 -5.47 -8.40 -18.52
N LEU A 351 -4.65 -8.27 -17.49
CA LEU A 351 -4.19 -9.35 -16.63
C LEU A 351 -5.01 -9.37 -15.34
N ALA A 352 -5.56 -10.53 -15.00
CA ALA A 352 -6.15 -10.74 -13.68
C ALA A 352 -5.04 -11.17 -12.70
N PRO A 353 -4.77 -10.41 -11.63
CA PRO A 353 -3.87 -10.86 -10.58
C PRO A 353 -4.45 -12.15 -9.97
N ALA A 354 -3.62 -13.19 -9.87
CA ALA A 354 -4.07 -14.45 -9.30
C ALA A 354 -4.51 -14.20 -7.85
N ALA A 355 -5.72 -14.64 -7.48
CA ALA A 355 -6.17 -14.57 -6.10
C ALA A 355 -5.11 -15.23 -5.22
N ALA A 356 -4.55 -14.47 -4.26
CA ALA A 356 -3.60 -15.01 -3.30
C ALA A 356 -4.29 -16.21 -2.63
N VAL A 357 -3.83 -17.42 -2.95
CA VAL A 357 -4.25 -18.62 -2.23
C VAL A 357 -3.66 -18.47 -0.84
N THR A 358 -4.48 -18.03 0.11
CA THR A 358 -4.15 -17.99 1.53
C THR A 358 -3.64 -19.37 1.92
N ARG A 359 -2.36 -19.47 2.27
CA ARG A 359 -1.75 -20.68 2.80
C ARG A 359 -1.25 -20.44 4.21
#